data_AF-A0A0B7HBJ7-F1
#
_entry.id   AF-A0A0B7HBJ7-F1
#
_cell.length_a   1.000
_cell.length_b   1.000
_cell.length_c   1.000
_cell.angle_alpha   90.00
_cell.angle_beta   90.00
_cell.angle_gamma   90.00
#
_symmetry.space_group_name_H-M   'P 1'
#
loop_
_entity.id
_entity.type
_entity.pdbx_description
1 polymer ?
#
loop_
_entity_poly.entity_id
_entity_poly.type
_entity_poly.pdbx_seq_one_letter_code
_entity_poly.pdbx_strand_id
1 'polypeptide(L)'
;MIQANVSYQVVKGVDVIVGFQATPPGGFRPSAGIIYSYAKPDLLFVVNPRIDLTKNGTFETFSLVEYRPKINDNWRYYSRLQGVYVQTTDFEHHARSYIMARLGVIYKDINFGLGTNLDWYGPAKKYHGSVGVFVGAALF
;
A
#
# COMPACT_ATOMS: atom_id res chain seq x y z
N MET A 1 -16.23 0.23 1.26
CA MET A 1 -15.41 -0.60 0.35
C MET A 1 -15.33 -1.97 0.96
N ILE A 2 -15.70 -3.01 0.23
CA ILE A 2 -15.61 -4.41 0.65
C ILE A 2 -14.64 -5.08 -0.33
N GLN A 3 -13.73 -5.90 0.17
CA GLN A 3 -12.81 -6.66 -0.67
C GLN A 3 -12.60 -8.04 -0.04
N ALA A 4 -12.52 -9.07 -0.87
CA ALA A 4 -12.08 -10.39 -0.45
C ALA A 4 -11.15 -10.95 -1.51
N ASN A 5 -10.02 -11.53 -1.08
CA ASN A 5 -9.07 -12.18 -1.97
C ASN A 5 -8.63 -13.51 -1.37
N VAL A 6 -8.38 -14.48 -2.25
CA VAL A 6 -7.65 -15.70 -1.95
C VAL A 6 -6.26 -15.53 -2.54
N SER A 7 -5.23 -15.84 -1.75
CA SER A 7 -3.84 -15.85 -2.18
C SER A 7 -3.29 -17.27 -2.20
N TYR A 8 -2.41 -17.54 -3.15
CA TYR A 8 -1.65 -18.78 -3.21
C TYR A 8 -0.17 -18.47 -3.47
N GLN A 9 0.70 -18.96 -2.59
CA GLN A 9 2.14 -18.80 -2.74
C GLN A 9 2.65 -19.74 -3.83
N VAL A 10 3.11 -19.17 -4.94
CA VAL A 10 3.65 -19.95 -6.07
C VAL A 10 5.13 -20.22 -5.88
N VAL A 11 5.86 -19.22 -5.37
CA VAL A 11 7.26 -19.32 -4.95
C VAL A 11 7.48 -18.41 -3.75
N LYS A 12 8.54 -18.65 -2.97
CA LYS A 12 8.85 -17.85 -1.79
C LYS A 12 8.85 -16.35 -2.12
N GLY A 13 7.97 -15.60 -1.46
CA GLY A 13 7.82 -14.16 -1.64
C GLY A 13 7.00 -13.75 -2.86
N VAL A 14 6.42 -14.67 -3.63
CA VAL A 14 5.51 -14.36 -4.74
C VAL A 14 4.21 -15.12 -4.54
N ASP A 15 3.14 -14.37 -4.32
CA ASP A 15 1.79 -14.89 -4.18
C ASP A 15 0.94 -14.45 -5.39
N VAL A 16 0.15 -15.35 -5.93
CA VAL A 16 -0.92 -14.99 -6.88
C VAL A 16 -2.18 -14.75 -6.08
N ILE A 17 -2.90 -13.67 -6.39
CA ILE A 17 -4.16 -13.33 -5.75
C ILE A 17 -5.30 -13.28 -6.75
N VAL A 18 -6.45 -13.80 -6.33
CA VAL A 18 -7.72 -13.69 -7.06
C VAL A 18 -8.82 -13.32 -6.06
N GLY A 19 -9.77 -12.51 -6.48
CA GLY A 19 -10.76 -11.98 -5.55
C GLY A 19 -11.72 -11.01 -6.19
N PHE A 20 -12.29 -10.14 -5.38
CA PHE A 20 -13.16 -9.07 -5.84
C PHE A 20 -13.06 -7.85 -4.93
N GLN A 21 -13.42 -6.69 -5.48
CA GLN A 21 -13.65 -5.46 -4.74
C GLN A 21 -15.04 -4.92 -5.07
N ALA A 22 -15.79 -4.54 -4.04
CA ALA A 22 -17.09 -3.89 -4.15
C ALA A 22 -17.04 -2.50 -3.48
N THR A 23 -17.24 -1.45 -4.28
CA THR A 23 -17.22 -0.06 -3.79
C THR A 23 -18.39 0.70 -4.41
N PRO A 24 -19.26 1.36 -3.61
CA PRO A 24 -20.23 2.30 -4.16
C PRO A 24 -19.51 3.56 -4.66
N PRO A 25 -19.74 4.06 -5.90
CA PRO A 25 -20.67 3.59 -6.94
C PRO A 25 -20.08 2.59 -7.96
N GLY A 26 -18.78 2.27 -7.90
CA GLY A 26 -18.05 1.42 -8.86
C GLY A 26 -18.42 -0.07 -8.93
N GLY A 27 -19.47 -0.51 -8.25
CA GLY A 27 -20.03 -1.87 -8.36
C GLY A 27 -19.10 -2.99 -7.88
N PHE A 28 -19.44 -4.22 -8.27
CA PHE A 28 -18.67 -5.44 -8.00
C PHE A 28 -17.64 -5.67 -9.11
N ARG A 29 -16.36 -5.77 -8.75
CA ARG A 29 -15.24 -5.89 -9.67
C ARG A 29 -14.39 -7.11 -9.30
N PRO A 30 -14.53 -8.24 -10.00
CA PRO A 30 -13.60 -9.36 -9.88
C PRO A 30 -12.19 -8.89 -10.22
N SER A 31 -11.18 -9.53 -9.63
CA SER A 31 -9.80 -9.12 -9.83
C SER A 31 -8.81 -10.24 -9.67
N ALA A 32 -7.67 -10.07 -10.32
CA ALA A 32 -6.50 -10.89 -10.16
C ALA A 32 -5.25 -10.00 -9.97
N GLY A 33 -4.21 -10.55 -9.37
CA GLY A 33 -2.97 -9.82 -9.16
C GLY A 33 -1.86 -10.72 -8.65
N ILE A 34 -0.72 -10.10 -8.39
CA ILE A 34 0.46 -10.75 -7.83
C ILE A 34 0.92 -9.91 -6.64
N ILE A 35 1.34 -10.55 -5.55
CA ILE A 35 2.03 -9.89 -4.45
C ILE A 35 3.47 -10.39 -4.46
N TYR A 36 4.41 -9.48 -4.64
CA TYR A 36 5.81 -9.73 -4.32
C TYR A 36 6.11 -9.16 -2.94
N SER A 37 6.63 -10.00 -2.04
CA SER A 37 7.03 -9.61 -0.69
C SER A 37 8.47 -10.05 -0.40
N TYR A 38 9.24 -9.12 0.13
CA TYR A 38 10.59 -9.34 0.61
C TYR A 38 10.69 -8.82 2.04
N ALA A 39 10.84 -9.74 2.99
CA ALA A 39 10.88 -9.42 4.42
C ALA A 39 12.19 -9.90 5.05
N LYS A 40 12.87 -8.96 5.70
CA LYS A 40 14.01 -9.12 6.60
C LYS A 40 13.67 -8.46 7.95
N PRO A 41 14.44 -8.73 9.02
CA PRO A 41 14.17 -8.13 10.33
C PRO A 41 14.10 -6.60 10.33
N ASP A 42 14.89 -5.96 9.47
CA ASP A 42 15.08 -4.52 9.34
C ASP A 42 14.46 -3.93 8.06
N LEU A 43 14.03 -4.74 7.09
CA LEU A 43 13.54 -4.27 5.80
C LEU A 43 12.32 -5.08 5.35
N LEU A 44 11.23 -4.38 5.06
CA LEU A 44 10.06 -4.93 4.40
C LEU A 44 9.85 -4.20 3.07
N PHE A 45 9.66 -4.97 2.02
CA PHE A 45 9.29 -4.48 0.70
C PHE A 45 8.13 -5.30 0.18
N VAL A 46 7.08 -4.62 -0.28
CA VAL A 46 5.87 -5.25 -0.84
C VAL A 46 5.48 -4.49 -2.10
N VAL A 47 5.22 -5.22 -3.19
CA VAL A 47 4.65 -4.67 -4.41
C VAL A 47 3.49 -5.56 -4.84
N ASN A 48 2.33 -4.97 -5.09
CA ASN A 48 1.13 -5.68 -5.45
C ASN A 48 0.44 -5.02 -6.65
N PRO A 49 0.81 -5.40 -7.89
CA PRO A 49 0.01 -5.12 -9.07
C PRO A 49 -1.26 -5.99 -9.07
N ARG A 50 -2.39 -5.36 -9.36
CA ARG A 50 -3.73 -5.97 -9.42
C ARG A 50 -4.50 -5.34 -10.57
N ILE A 51 -5.32 -6.15 -11.24
CA ILE A 51 -6.22 -5.71 -12.31
C ILE A 51 -7.66 -6.13 -12.00
N ASP A 52 -8.62 -5.25 -12.27
CA ASP A 52 -10.03 -5.60 -12.29
C ASP A 52 -10.39 -6.26 -13.63
N LEU A 53 -11.07 -7.41 -13.58
CA LEU A 53 -11.47 -8.21 -14.73
C LEU A 53 -12.84 -7.78 -15.27
N THR A 54 -13.07 -6.47 -15.41
CA THR A 54 -14.31 -5.89 -15.94
C THR A 54 -14.01 -4.99 -17.15
N LYS A 55 -15.03 -4.75 -18.00
CA LYS A 55 -14.88 -3.98 -19.25
C LYS A 55 -14.31 -2.56 -19.04
N ASN A 56 -14.64 -1.93 -17.92
CA ASN A 56 -14.12 -0.63 -17.50
C ASN A 56 -13.31 -0.77 -16.19
N GLY A 57 -12.45 -1.78 -16.15
CA GLY A 57 -11.65 -2.11 -14.97
C GLY A 57 -10.58 -1.08 -14.65
N THR A 58 -9.92 -1.29 -13.52
CA THR A 58 -8.74 -0.53 -13.12
C THR A 58 -7.54 -1.43 -12.97
N PHE A 59 -6.37 -0.89 -13.32
CA PHE A 59 -5.08 -1.44 -12.96
C PHE A 59 -4.56 -0.65 -11.74
N GLU A 60 -4.37 -1.36 -10.63
CA GLU A 60 -3.90 -0.82 -9.37
C GLU A 60 -2.51 -1.41 -9.05
N THR A 61 -1.56 -0.57 -8.69
CA THR A 61 -0.27 -1.02 -8.16
C THR A 61 -0.08 -0.42 -6.78
N PHE A 62 -0.09 -1.28 -5.76
CA PHE A 62 0.32 -0.93 -4.41
C PHE A 62 1.82 -1.20 -4.24
N SER A 63 2.50 -0.33 -3.51
CA SER A 63 3.90 -0.51 -3.15
C SER A 63 4.18 0.01 -1.76
N LEU A 64 4.98 -0.72 -0.99
CA LEU A 64 5.40 -0.36 0.35
C LEU A 64 6.86 -0.75 0.56
N VAL A 65 7.63 0.17 1.11
CA VAL A 65 8.94 -0.09 1.68
C VAL A 65 8.95 0.43 3.11
N GLU A 66 9.37 -0.41 4.05
CA GLU A 66 9.56 -0.06 5.45
C GLU A 66 10.96 -0.49 5.87
N TYR A 67 11.73 0.45 6.43
CA TYR A 67 13.09 0.23 6.90
C TYR A 67 13.20 0.62 8.37
N ARG A 68 13.66 -0.34 9.18
CA ARG A 68 13.66 -0.29 10.64
C ARG A 68 14.92 -0.90 11.29
N PRO A 69 16.12 -0.43 10.91
CA PRO A 69 17.37 -0.96 11.45
C PRO A 69 17.46 -0.72 12.96
N LYS A 70 18.07 -1.68 13.65
CA LYS A 70 18.29 -1.61 15.11
C LYS A 70 19.35 -0.55 15.41
N ILE A 71 19.06 0.36 16.34
CA ILE A 71 20.04 1.30 16.89
C ILE A 71 20.65 0.68 18.17
N ASN A 72 19.79 0.18 19.06
CA ASN A 72 20.17 -0.57 20.26
C ASN A 72 19.02 -1.50 20.68
N ASP A 73 19.08 -2.08 21.88
CA ASP A 73 18.07 -3.05 22.34
C ASP A 73 16.66 -2.45 22.50
N ASN A 74 16.55 -1.15 22.74
CA ASN A 74 15.26 -0.47 22.93
C ASN A 74 14.86 0.40 21.75
N TRP A 75 15.82 0.85 20.94
CA TRP A 75 15.60 1.84 19.89
C TRP A 75 15.86 1.29 18.49
N ARG A 76 14.98 1.65 17.56
CA ARG A 76 15.17 1.44 16.13
C ARG A 76 14.87 2.72 15.36
N TYR A 77 15.54 2.91 14.24
CA TYR A 77 15.11 3.90 13.27
C TYR A 77 13.80 3.43 12.63
N TYR A 78 12.99 4.36 12.12
CA TYR A 78 11.77 4.04 11.39
C TYR A 78 11.61 4.93 10.17
N SER A 79 11.56 4.33 8.99
CA SER A 79 11.06 4.98 7.80
C SER A 79 10.10 4.06 7.05
N ARG A 80 9.04 4.65 6.50
CA ARG A 80 8.09 3.94 5.65
C ARG A 80 7.67 4.83 4.49
N LEU A 81 7.71 4.27 3.29
CA LEU A 81 7.12 4.87 2.11
C LEU A 81 6.12 3.89 1.53
N GLN A 82 4.87 4.33 1.40
CA GLN A 82 3.77 3.57 0.84
C GLN A 82 3.14 4.39 -0.27
N GLY A 83 2.72 3.73 -1.33
CA GLY A 83 1.95 4.38 -2.38
C GLY A 83 1.04 3.43 -3.12
N VAL A 84 0.05 4.02 -3.77
CA VAL A 84 -0.82 3.34 -4.72
C VAL A 84 -0.91 4.18 -5.96
N TYR A 85 -0.94 3.51 -7.10
CA TYR A 85 -1.28 4.11 -8.39
C TYR A 85 -2.40 3.31 -9.04
N VAL A 86 -3.53 3.96 -9.29
CA VAL A 86 -4.72 3.38 -9.93
C VAL A 86 -5.02 4.12 -11.22
N GLN A 87 -5.05 3.38 -12.31
CA GLN A 87 -5.43 3.86 -13.64
C GLN A 87 -6.52 2.95 -14.22
N THR A 88 -7.27 3.44 -15.20
CA THR A 88 -8.18 2.61 -15.99
C THR A 88 -7.41 1.64 -16.87
N THR A 89 -8.03 0.51 -17.22
CA THR A 89 -7.41 -0.51 -18.08
C THR A 89 -7.18 -0.02 -19.51
N ASP A 90 -7.88 1.04 -19.94
CA ASP A 90 -7.61 1.75 -21.21
C ASP A 90 -6.41 2.71 -21.13
N PHE A 91 -5.81 2.89 -19.94
CA PHE A 91 -4.70 3.82 -19.65
C PHE A 91 -4.99 5.29 -19.94
N GLU A 92 -6.23 5.66 -20.23
CA GLU A 92 -6.60 7.05 -20.54
C GLU A 92 -6.89 7.87 -19.29
N HIS A 93 -7.34 7.23 -18.20
CA HIS A 93 -7.83 7.92 -17.02
C HIS A 93 -7.12 7.49 -15.73
N HIS A 94 -6.56 8.47 -15.03
CA HIS A 94 -6.09 8.29 -13.66
C HIS A 94 -7.28 8.25 -12.70
N ALA A 95 -7.41 7.19 -11.91
CA ALA A 95 -8.49 7.05 -10.94
C ALA A 95 -8.08 7.61 -9.58
N ARG A 96 -6.96 7.14 -9.03
CA ARG A 96 -6.44 7.56 -7.73
C ARG A 96 -4.95 7.27 -7.65
N SER A 97 -4.20 8.14 -7.02
CA SER A 97 -2.88 7.79 -6.52
C SER A 97 -2.67 8.40 -5.15
N TYR A 98 -1.86 7.77 -4.33
CA TYR A 98 -1.43 8.37 -3.08
C TYR A 98 0.00 7.98 -2.75
N ILE A 99 0.64 8.83 -1.96
CA ILE A 99 1.92 8.60 -1.32
C ILE A 99 1.76 8.92 0.15
N MET A 100 2.09 7.96 1.01
CA MET A 100 2.19 8.15 2.44
C MET A 100 3.63 7.88 2.86
N ALA A 101 4.26 8.87 3.47
CA ALA A 101 5.61 8.74 4.01
C ALA A 101 5.61 8.92 5.52
N ARG A 102 6.45 8.17 6.21
CA ARG A 102 6.68 8.23 7.66
C ARG A 102 8.17 8.21 7.93
N LEU A 103 8.60 9.02 8.87
CA LEU A 103 9.97 9.11 9.33
C LEU A 103 9.97 9.33 10.85
N GLY A 104 10.72 8.53 11.58
CA GLY A 104 10.74 8.61 13.03
C GLY A 104 11.59 7.52 13.67
N VAL A 105 11.16 7.11 14.85
CA VAL A 105 11.86 6.11 15.68
C VAL A 105 10.85 5.15 16.28
N ILE A 106 11.33 3.96 16.61
CA ILE A 106 10.62 2.97 17.41
C ILE A 106 11.31 2.87 18.77
N TYR A 107 10.55 3.05 19.84
CA TYR A 107 10.93 2.69 21.20
C TYR A 107 10.13 1.45 21.63
N LYS A 108 10.80 0.30 21.71
CA LYS A 108 10.19 -1.02 21.92
C LYS A 108 9.11 -1.30 20.87
N ASP A 109 7.82 -1.22 21.24
CA ASP A 109 6.69 -1.50 20.36
C ASP A 109 5.97 -0.23 19.88
N ILE A 110 6.40 0.94 20.35
CA ILE A 110 5.79 2.23 20.01
C ILE A 110 6.64 2.93 18.96
N ASN A 111 6.03 3.26 17.82
CA ASN A 111 6.63 4.12 16.79
C ASN A 111 6.04 5.52 16.84
N PHE A 112 6.86 6.53 16.60
CA PHE A 112 6.42 7.91 16.52
C PHE A 112 7.37 8.74 15.66
N GLY A 113 6.86 9.86 15.14
CA GLY A 113 7.65 10.77 14.32
C GLY A 113 6.80 11.65 13.43
N LEU A 114 7.35 12.01 12.27
CA LEU A 114 6.71 12.85 11.26
C LEU A 114 6.11 12.01 10.14
N GLY A 115 4.99 12.47 9.61
CA GLY A 115 4.29 11.82 8.52
C GLY A 115 3.69 12.81 7.53
N THR A 116 3.57 12.37 6.29
CA THR A 116 2.79 13.04 5.25
C THR A 116 1.87 12.06 4.56
N ASN A 117 0.68 12.54 4.17
CA ASN A 117 -0.26 11.82 3.32
C ASN A 117 -0.56 12.73 2.14
N LEU A 118 -0.25 12.26 0.94
CA LEU A 118 -0.42 12.97 -0.31
C LEU A 118 -1.34 12.15 -1.19
N ASP A 119 -2.54 12.63 -1.46
CA ASP A 119 -3.53 11.95 -2.30
C ASP A 119 -3.81 12.79 -3.56
N TRP A 120 -4.00 12.10 -4.68
CA TRP A 120 -4.45 12.67 -5.94
C TRP A 120 -5.68 11.90 -6.43
N TYR A 121 -6.76 12.63 -6.72
CA TYR A 121 -8.03 12.03 -7.13
C TYR A 121 -8.45 12.42 -8.54
N GLY A 122 -8.98 11.42 -9.25
CA GLY A 122 -9.60 11.57 -10.56
C GLY A 122 -8.65 11.95 -11.70
N PRO A 123 -9.19 12.14 -12.91
CA PRO A 123 -8.39 12.40 -14.11
C PRO A 123 -7.56 13.69 -14.02
N ALA A 124 -8.10 14.70 -13.33
CA ALA A 124 -7.42 15.99 -13.12
C ALA A 124 -6.35 15.95 -12.00
N LYS A 125 -6.12 14.80 -11.35
CA LYS A 125 -5.17 14.63 -10.23
C LYS A 125 -5.35 15.71 -9.17
N LYS A 126 -6.58 15.91 -8.68
CA LYS A 126 -6.86 16.89 -7.62
C LYS A 126 -6.08 16.50 -6.37
N TYR A 127 -5.16 17.36 -5.96
CA TYR A 127 -4.27 17.13 -4.83
C TYR A 127 -4.96 17.40 -3.48
N HIS A 128 -4.73 16.52 -2.52
CA HIS A 128 -5.04 16.69 -1.10
C HIS A 128 -3.84 16.20 -0.29
N GLY A 129 -3.24 17.08 0.51
CA GLY A 129 -2.05 16.76 1.29
C GLY A 129 -2.23 17.10 2.76
N SER A 130 -1.62 16.31 3.63
CA SER A 130 -1.45 16.64 5.04
C SER A 130 -0.06 16.28 5.53
N VAL A 131 0.47 17.09 6.45
CA VAL A 131 1.75 16.86 7.12
C VAL A 131 1.49 16.98 8.62
N GLY A 132 2.06 16.08 9.41
CA GLY A 132 1.88 16.10 10.85
C GLY A 132 2.75 15.09 11.58
N VAL A 133 2.40 14.84 12.84
CA VAL A 133 3.02 13.82 13.68
C VAL A 133 2.20 12.54 13.64
N PHE A 134 2.84 11.41 13.88
CA PHE A 134 2.16 10.13 14.08
C PHE A 134 2.67 9.44 15.34
N VAL A 135 1.80 8.61 15.91
CA VAL A 135 2.10 7.62 16.95
C VAL A 135 1.40 6.33 16.55
N GLY A 136 2.09 5.21 16.66
CA GLY A 136 1.55 3.88 16.40
C GLY A 136 2.15 2.87 17.36
N ALA A 137 1.44 1.77 17.58
CA ALA A 137 1.91 0.65 18.39
C ALA A 137 1.74 -0.65 17.60
N ALA A 138 2.73 -1.54 17.67
CA ALA A 138 2.56 -2.91 17.22
C ALA A 138 1.71 -3.65 18.26
N LEU A 139 0.50 -4.04 17.87
CA LEU A 139 -0.40 -4.81 18.70
C LEU A 139 -0.41 -6.26 18.22
N PHE A 140 0.24 -7.13 18.99
CA PHE A 140 0.25 -8.60 18.92
C PHE A 140 0.89 -9.24 17.68
#